data_AF-A0A1Y1KMU1-F1
#
_entry.id   AF-A0A1Y1KMU1-F1
#
_cell.length_a   1.000
_cell.length_b   1.000
_cell.length_c   1.000
_cell.angle_alpha   90.00
_cell.angle_beta   90.00
_cell.angle_gamma   90.00
#
_symmetry.space_group_name_H-M   'P 1'
#
loop_
_entity.id
_entity.type
_entity.pdbx_description
1 polymer ?
#
loop_
_entity_poly.entity_id
_entity_poly.type
_entity_poly.pdbx_seq_one_letter_code
_entity_poly.pdbx_strand_id
1 'polypeptide(L)'
;SIDGSLLVSLNLHDNLAAVLRDTSGDESSSQPDQISCLHAARDSPDIGVVGWWTSGTISIVDLATLQPLHGEPLRQTEDSASVPRDIALVQLHPPKVSGPTLLIALEDGNVVTFDMSIQGYTIS
;
A
#
# COMPACT_ATOMS: atom_id res chain seq x y z
N SER A 1 5.36 -16.04 9.91
CA SER A 1 4.77 -15.26 11.01
C SER A 1 3.27 -15.42 10.95
N ILE A 2 2.61 -15.67 12.07
CA ILE A 2 1.15 -15.85 12.14
C ILE A 2 0.45 -14.48 12.28
N ASP A 3 1.22 -13.43 12.58
CA ASP A 3 0.71 -12.11 12.98
C ASP A 3 0.61 -11.10 11.84
N GLY A 4 1.02 -11.44 10.61
CA GLY A 4 0.87 -10.55 9.46
C GLY A 4 1.59 -9.20 9.59
N SER A 5 2.71 -9.12 10.32
CA SER A 5 3.45 -7.88 10.62
C SER A 5 4.80 -7.75 9.92
N LEU A 6 5.22 -8.74 9.12
CA LEU A 6 6.53 -8.74 8.48
C LEU A 6 6.37 -8.51 6.98
N LEU A 7 6.86 -7.38 6.48
CA LEU A 7 7.04 -7.13 5.06
C LEU A 7 8.39 -7.64 4.60
N VAL A 8 8.40 -8.29 3.43
CA VAL A 8 9.61 -8.78 2.77
C VAL A 8 9.53 -8.40 1.30
N SER A 9 10.52 -7.66 0.83
CA SER A 9 10.74 -7.38 -0.59
C SER A 9 11.93 -8.20 -1.09
N LEU A 10 11.79 -8.82 -2.26
CA LEU A 10 12.81 -9.63 -2.91
C LEU A 10 13.19 -9.02 -4.25
N ASN A 11 14.44 -8.62 -4.40
CA ASN A 11 14.94 -8.07 -5.65
C ASN A 11 15.29 -9.20 -6.64
N LEU A 12 14.48 -9.37 -7.68
CA LEU A 12 14.69 -10.39 -8.70
C LEU A 12 15.94 -10.16 -9.57
N HIS A 13 16.44 -8.92 -9.64
CA HIS A 13 17.62 -8.55 -10.44
C HIS A 13 18.92 -8.63 -9.64
N ASP A 14 18.84 -8.75 -8.31
CA ASP A 14 19.97 -8.80 -7.39
C ASP A 14 19.95 -10.10 -6.57
N ASN A 15 19.89 -11.24 -7.26
CA ASN A 15 19.97 -12.58 -6.66
C ASN A 15 19.02 -12.80 -5.46
N LEU A 16 17.79 -12.30 -5.54
CA LEU A 16 16.79 -12.34 -4.46
C LEU A 16 17.27 -11.67 -3.16
N ALA A 17 18.09 -10.63 -3.27
CA ALA A 17 18.43 -9.77 -2.14
C ALA A 17 17.14 -9.32 -1.43
N ALA A 18 17.10 -9.55 -0.13
CA ALA A 18 15.91 -9.39 0.68
C ALA A 18 16.01 -8.14 1.55
N VAL A 19 14.94 -7.36 1.56
CA VAL A 19 14.75 -6.25 2.49
C VAL A 19 13.53 -6.58 3.35
N LEU A 20 13.68 -6.43 4.65
CA LEU A 20 12.66 -6.78 5.63
C LEU A 20 12.30 -5.56 6.46
N ARG A 21 11.02 -5.44 6.77
CA ARG A 21 10.51 -4.46 7.72
C ARG A 21 9.48 -5.10 8.64
N ASP A 22 9.74 -5.03 9.93
CA ASP A 22 8.77 -5.41 10.96
C ASP A 22 7.88 -4.21 11.27
N THR A 23 6.57 -4.38 11.13
CA THR A 23 5.55 -3.36 11.36
C THR A 23 5.06 -3.38 12.80
N SER A 24 5.55 -4.31 13.63
CA SER A 24 5.15 -4.45 15.02
C SER A 24 5.84 -3.48 15.99
N GLY A 25 6.89 -2.78 15.54
CA GLY A 25 7.80 -2.01 16.39
C GLY A 25 7.82 -0.49 16.15
N ASP A 26 6.83 0.09 15.45
CA ASP A 26 6.78 1.55 15.32
C ASP A 26 6.38 2.15 16.69
N GLU A 27 7.35 2.68 17.44
CA GLU A 27 7.25 3.08 18.86
C GLU A 27 6.18 4.15 19.17
N SER A 28 5.50 4.67 18.14
CA SER A 28 4.49 5.71 18.24
C SER A 28 3.04 5.20 18.34
N SER A 29 2.75 3.94 17.99
CA SER A 29 1.41 3.37 18.11
C SER A 29 1.35 2.28 19.18
N SER A 30 0.42 2.42 20.13
CA SER A 30 0.25 1.49 21.26
C SER A 30 -0.19 0.07 20.86
N GLN A 31 -0.51 -0.15 19.58
CA GLN A 31 -0.77 -1.46 19.01
C GLN A 31 -0.07 -1.59 17.65
N PRO A 32 0.53 -2.77 17.36
CA PRO A 32 1.09 -3.07 16.05
C PRO A 32 -0.03 -3.22 15.02
N ASP A 33 0.10 -2.57 13.87
CA ASP A 33 -0.86 -2.73 12.77
C ASP A 33 -0.49 -3.93 11.88
N GLN A 34 -1.50 -4.70 11.49
CA GLN A 34 -1.34 -5.90 10.68
C GLN A 34 -1.60 -5.58 9.21
N ILE A 35 -0.87 -6.27 8.34
CA ILE A 35 -1.00 -6.14 6.89
C ILE A 35 -2.29 -6.84 6.46
N SER A 36 -3.20 -6.11 5.83
CA SER A 36 -4.47 -6.66 5.33
C SER A 36 -4.37 -7.12 3.87
N CYS A 37 -3.61 -6.41 3.04
CA CYS A 37 -3.32 -6.74 1.65
C CYS A 37 -2.07 -6.00 1.14
N LEU A 38 -1.56 -6.40 -0.01
CA LEU A 38 -0.38 -5.81 -0.63
C LEU A 38 -0.50 -5.81 -2.16
N HIS A 39 0.15 -4.84 -2.80
CA HIS A 39 0.30 -4.77 -4.25
C HIS A 39 1.71 -4.31 -4.61
N ALA A 40 2.37 -5.04 -5.51
CA ALA A 40 3.63 -4.61 -6.12
C ALA A 40 3.35 -4.27 -7.59
N ALA A 41 3.51 -3.00 -7.95
CA ALA A 41 3.15 -2.52 -9.28
C ALA A 41 4.11 -3.08 -10.33
N ARG A 42 3.56 -3.73 -11.37
CA ARG A 42 4.39 -4.28 -12.46
C ARG A 42 5.07 -3.18 -13.28
N ASP A 43 4.34 -2.10 -13.55
CA ASP A 43 4.79 -1.02 -14.42
C ASP A 43 5.53 0.09 -13.65
N SER A 44 5.70 -0.09 -12.33
CA SER A 44 6.44 0.83 -11.45
C SER A 44 7.18 0.00 -10.39
N PRO A 45 8.30 -0.63 -10.78
CA PRO A 45 8.95 -1.68 -9.98
C PRO A 45 9.56 -1.17 -8.67
N ASP A 46 9.68 0.14 -8.52
CA ASP A 46 10.25 0.77 -7.34
C ASP A 46 9.21 1.00 -6.23
N ILE A 47 7.91 0.83 -6.51
CA ILE A 47 6.83 1.10 -5.55
C ILE A 47 5.90 -0.09 -5.30
N GLY A 48 5.48 -0.18 -4.05
CA GLY A 48 4.43 -1.07 -3.59
C GLY A 48 3.35 -0.29 -2.83
N VAL A 49 2.23 -0.93 -2.60
CA VAL A 49 1.15 -0.41 -1.75
C VAL A 49 0.82 -1.47 -0.71
N VAL A 50 0.70 -1.06 0.54
CA VAL A 50 0.37 -1.90 1.69
C VAL A 50 -0.95 -1.42 2.28
N GLY A 51 -1.90 -2.33 2.44
CA GLY A 51 -3.12 -2.09 3.20
C GLY A 51 -2.94 -2.48 4.66
N TRP A 52 -3.48 -1.66 5.55
CA TRP A 52 -3.35 -1.82 7.00
C TRP A 52 -4.70 -2.10 7.66
N TRP A 53 -4.73 -3.10 8.54
CA TRP A 53 -5.98 -3.61 9.09
C TRP A 53 -6.61 -2.70 10.15
N THR A 54 -5.86 -2.41 11.21
CA THR A 54 -6.37 -1.71 12.39
C THR A 54 -6.59 -0.23 12.10
N SER A 55 -5.62 0.41 11.44
CA SER A 55 -5.75 1.82 11.05
C SER A 55 -6.79 2.03 9.95
N GLY A 56 -7.02 1.04 9.08
CA GLY A 56 -7.87 1.22 7.89
C GLY A 56 -7.27 2.24 6.92
N THR A 57 -5.95 2.16 6.74
CA THR A 57 -5.17 3.05 5.88
C THR A 57 -4.48 2.24 4.79
N ILE A 58 -3.97 2.93 3.78
CA ILE A 58 -2.93 2.39 2.90
C ILE A 58 -1.63 3.17 3.06
N SER A 59 -0.52 2.53 2.72
CA SER A 59 0.75 3.22 2.50
C SER A 59 1.35 2.84 1.16
N ILE A 60 1.79 3.85 0.42
CA ILE A 60 2.68 3.67 -0.73
C ILE A 60 4.08 3.56 -0.16
N VAL A 61 4.82 2.53 -0.56
CA VAL A 61 6.15 2.21 -0.04
C VAL A 61 7.17 2.09 -1.17
N ASP A 62 8.40 2.48 -0.88
CA ASP A 62 9.56 2.16 -1.73
C ASP A 62 9.89 0.66 -1.56
N LEU A 63 9.95 -0.11 -2.64
CA LEU A 63 10.19 -1.55 -2.58
C LEU A 63 11.66 -1.93 -2.30
N ALA A 64 12.60 -1.01 -2.49
CA ALA A 64 14.01 -1.22 -2.17
C ALA A 64 14.31 -1.01 -0.68
N THR A 65 13.46 -0.28 0.05
CA THR A 65 13.69 0.06 1.47
C THR A 65 12.54 -0.31 2.39
N LEU A 66 11.35 -0.59 1.84
CA LEU A 66 10.08 -0.72 2.55
C LEU A 66 9.73 0.52 3.39
N GLN A 67 10.24 1.70 3.03
CA GLN A 67 9.89 2.95 3.67
C GLN A 67 8.58 3.52 3.12
N PRO A 68 7.65 3.98 3.98
CA PRO A 68 6.43 4.65 3.53
C PRO A 68 6.81 5.99 2.89
N LEU A 69 6.31 6.20 1.68
CA LEU A 69 6.44 7.42 0.91
C LEU A 69 5.20 8.31 1.11
N HIS A 70 4.02 7.69 1.20
CA HIS A 70 2.74 8.35 1.42
C HIS A 70 1.79 7.43 2.19
N GLY A 71 0.91 7.99 3.02
CA GLY A 71 -0.12 7.25 3.75
C GLY A 71 -1.47 7.93 3.60
N GLU A 72 -2.53 7.14 3.42
CA GLU A 72 -3.88 7.65 3.20
C GLU A 72 -4.92 6.90 4.04
N PRO A 73 -5.74 7.61 4.84
CA PRO A 73 -6.88 7.01 5.52
C PRO A 73 -7.99 6.67 4.53
N LEU A 74 -8.56 5.47 4.66
CA LEU A 74 -9.71 5.05 3.84
C LEU A 74 -11.04 5.27 4.55
N ARG A 75 -10.99 5.50 5.86
CA ARG A 75 -12.17 5.76 6.69
C ARG A 75 -12.83 7.07 6.26
N GLN A 76 -14.10 7.00 5.88
CA GLN A 76 -14.88 8.19 5.55
C GLN A 76 -15.43 8.88 6.81
N THR A 77 -15.60 8.14 7.91
CA THR A 77 -16.05 8.65 9.21
C THR A 77 -15.26 7.99 10.34
N GLU A 78 -15.22 8.62 11.53
CA GLU A 78 -14.48 8.08 12.68
C GLU A 78 -14.95 6.67 13.09
N ASP A 79 -16.23 6.37 12.86
CA ASP A 79 -16.87 5.09 13.21
C ASP A 79 -16.85 4.03 12.09
N SER A 80 -16.39 4.37 10.88
CA SER A 80 -16.31 3.39 9.79
C SER A 80 -15.07 2.53 9.96
N ALA A 81 -15.26 1.21 10.07
CA ALA A 81 -14.21 0.26 9.70
C ALA A 81 -14.12 0.28 8.17
N SER A 82 -12.91 0.56 7.65
CA SER A 82 -12.60 0.52 6.22
C SER A 82 -11.27 -0.19 6.06
N VAL A 83 -11.33 -1.51 6.10
CA VAL A 83 -10.21 -2.43 5.97
C VAL A 83 -9.98 -2.72 4.49
N PRO A 84 -8.85 -2.28 3.90
CA PRO A 84 -8.51 -2.64 2.54
C PRO A 84 -8.29 -4.16 2.43
N ARG A 85 -8.88 -4.77 1.39
CA ARG A 85 -8.88 -6.22 1.13
C ARG A 85 -8.14 -6.60 -0.15
N ASP A 86 -8.13 -5.73 -1.14
CA ASP A 86 -7.36 -5.90 -2.36
C ASP A 86 -6.97 -4.54 -2.94
N ILE A 87 -5.85 -4.50 -3.64
CA ILE A 87 -5.28 -3.28 -4.22
C ILE A 87 -4.80 -3.57 -5.64
N ALA A 88 -5.12 -2.68 -6.57
CA ALA A 88 -4.61 -2.71 -7.93
C ALA A 88 -4.18 -1.32 -8.38
N LEU A 89 -2.94 -1.19 -8.87
CA LEU A 89 -2.48 -0.01 -9.57
C LEU A 89 -2.53 -0.28 -11.08
N VAL A 90 -3.41 0.44 -11.79
CA VAL A 90 -3.71 0.17 -13.20
C VAL A 90 -3.77 1.44 -14.03
N GLN A 91 -3.30 1.38 -15.27
CA GLN A 91 -3.41 2.48 -16.21
C GLN A 91 -4.73 2.39 -16.99
N LEU A 92 -5.78 3.08 -16.52
CA LEU A 92 -7.11 3.05 -17.17
C LEU A 92 -7.18 3.94 -18.43
N HIS A 93 -6.51 5.09 -18.40
CA HIS A 93 -6.47 6.04 -19.51
C HIS A 93 -5.14 6.00 -20.24
N PRO A 94 -5.02 6.52 -21.48
CA PRO A 94 -3.72 6.69 -22.10
C PRO A 94 -2.76 7.49 -21.18
N PRO A 95 -1.49 7.09 -21.01
CA PRO A 95 -0.55 7.76 -20.08
C PRO A 95 -0.33 9.25 -20.35
N LYS A 96 -0.65 9.72 -21.55
CA LYS A 96 -0.57 11.14 -21.93
C LYS A 96 -1.74 11.97 -21.39
N VAL A 97 -2.79 11.33 -20.88
CA VAL A 97 -4.04 11.96 -20.44
C VAL A 97 -4.14 11.95 -18.91
N SER A 98 -3.84 10.81 -18.27
CA SER A 98 -3.81 10.69 -16.81
C SER A 98 -2.73 9.69 -16.38
N GLY A 99 -2.30 9.81 -15.12
CA GLY A 99 -1.45 8.82 -14.46
C GLY A 99 -2.20 7.50 -14.20
N PRO A 100 -1.55 6.54 -13.54
CA PRO A 100 -2.21 5.30 -13.13
C PRO A 100 -3.27 5.58 -12.06
N THR A 101 -4.32 4.76 -12.08
CA THR A 101 -5.40 4.77 -11.11
C THR A 101 -5.17 3.68 -10.08
N LEU A 102 -5.23 4.05 -8.81
CA LEU A 102 -5.19 3.13 -7.68
C LEU A 102 -6.62 2.74 -7.31
N LEU A 103 -6.90 1.44 -7.34
CA LEU A 103 -8.18 0.85 -6.96
C LEU A 103 -7.99 0.07 -5.66
N ILE A 104 -8.84 0.35 -4.67
CA ILE A 104 -8.76 -0.27 -3.35
C ILE A 104 -10.13 -0.84 -3.00
N ALA A 105 -10.21 -2.18 -2.96
CA ALA A 105 -11.42 -2.86 -2.53
C ALA A 105 -11.45 -2.95 -1.01
N LEU A 106 -12.57 -2.53 -0.41
CA LEU A 106 -12.80 -2.56 1.03
C LEU A 106 -13.60 -3.81 1.44
N GLU A 107 -13.63 -4.10 2.74
CA GLU A 107 -14.37 -5.22 3.33
C GLU A 107 -15.89 -5.12 3.18
N ASP A 108 -16.43 -3.91 3.03
CA ASP A 108 -17.86 -3.63 2.89
C ASP A 108 -18.36 -3.76 1.44
N GLY A 109 -17.45 -4.07 0.50
CA GLY A 109 -17.73 -4.21 -0.93
C GLY A 109 -17.59 -2.91 -1.74
N ASN A 110 -17.25 -1.78 -1.09
CA ASN A 110 -16.94 -0.55 -1.80
C ASN A 110 -15.54 -0.60 -2.43
N VAL A 111 -15.36 0.17 -3.49
CA VAL A 111 -14.05 0.40 -4.12
C VAL A 111 -13.75 1.89 -4.06
N VAL A 112 -12.67 2.25 -3.39
CA VAL A 112 -12.14 3.61 -3.37
C VAL A 112 -11.10 3.74 -4.49
N THR A 113 -11.15 4.86 -5.20
CA THR A 113 -10.31 5.13 -6.36
C THR A 113 -9.52 6.40 -6.17
N PHE A 114 -8.23 6.37 -6.46
CA PHE A 114 -7.38 7.55 -6.48
C PHE A 114 -6.63 7.65 -7.80
N ASP A 115 -6.37 8.87 -8.25
CA ASP A 115 -5.38 9.12 -9.29
C ASP A 115 -3.99 9.19 -8.64
N MET A 116 -3.02 8.47 -9.20
CA MET A 116 -1.65 8.43 -8.68
C MET A 116 -0.69 9.20 -9.58
N SER A 117 0.12 10.07 -8.97
CA SER A 117 1.25 10.73 -9.61
C SER A 117 2.54 9.96 -9.37
N ILE A 118 3.17 9.45 -10.43
CA ILE A 118 4.44 8.69 -10.31
C ILE A 118 5.62 9.61 -9.97
N GLN A 119 5.60 10.89 -10.35
CA GLN A 119 6.72 11.81 -10.05
C GLN A 119 6.84 12.19 -8.57
N GLY A 120 5.76 12.06 -7.78
CA GLY A 120 5.74 12.42 -6.37
C GLY A 120 5.22 11.33 -5.44
N TYR A 121 4.78 10.19 -5.98
CA TYR A 121 4.11 9.11 -5.25
C TYR A 121 2.93 9.58 -4.40
N THR A 122 2.24 10.63 -4.88
CA THR A 122 1.08 11.21 -4.24
C THR A 122 -0.20 10.69 -4.89
N ILE A 123 -1.26 10.64 -4.11
CA ILE A 123 -2.60 10.30 -4.58
C ILE A 123 -3.57 11.45 -4.34
N SER A 124 -4.61 11.53 -5.17
CA SER A 124 -5.68 12.54 -5.11
C SER A 124 -7.03 11.97 -5.48
#